data_AF-A0A177DMI7-F1
#
_entry.id   AF-A0A177DMI7-F1
#
_cell.length_a   1.000
_cell.length_b   1.000
_cell.length_c   1.000
_cell.angle_alpha   90.00
_cell.angle_beta   90.00
_cell.angle_gamma   90.00
#
_symmetry.space_group_name_H-M   'P 1'
#
loop_
_entity.id
_entity.type
_entity.pdbx_description
1 polymer ?
#
loop_
_entity_poly.entity_id
_entity_poly.type
_entity_poly.pdbx_seq_one_letter_code
_entity_poly.pdbx_strand_id
1 'polypeptide(L)'
;MSIVPLEIQEAIGSDDIDKLLKLLRVHPERSYEELQDSLETAISTGSLQVIKTLLDHGATLTNVSYNALFTRAEPAVFKQLIDHGWDINSTEFERPPAQ
;
A
#
# COMPACT_ATOMS: atom_id res chain seq x y z
N MET A 1 -7.33 11.48 7.89
CA MET A 1 -6.23 11.50 8.88
C MET A 1 -5.62 10.13 8.80
N SER A 2 -4.37 10.02 8.35
CA SER A 2 -3.69 8.71 8.30
C SER A 2 -3.54 8.22 9.74
N ILE A 3 -3.96 6.99 10.00
CA ILE A 3 -3.78 6.35 11.31
C ILE A 3 -2.44 5.63 11.40
N VAL A 4 -1.60 5.70 10.36
CA VAL A 4 -0.31 5.02 10.31
C VAL A 4 0.62 5.60 11.37
N PRO A 5 1.15 4.78 12.29
CA PRO A 5 2.15 5.22 13.27
C PRO A 5 3.36 5.89 12.61
N LEU A 6 3.87 6.96 13.23
CA LEU A 6 5.01 7.73 12.70
C LEU A 6 6.22 6.84 12.38
N GLU A 7 6.51 5.86 13.23
CA GLU A 7 7.64 4.94 13.06
C GLU A 7 7.53 4.09 11.78
N ILE A 8 6.31 3.77 11.34
CA ILE A 8 6.05 3.07 10.08
C ILE A 8 6.23 4.04 8.91
N GLN A 9 5.67 5.25 9.00
CA GLN A 9 5.85 6.27 7.97
C GLN A 9 7.34 6.57 7.74
N GLU A 10 8.11 6.69 8.82
CA GLU A 10 9.56 6.83 8.77
C GLU A 10 10.22 5.65 8.09
N ALA A 11 9.90 4.42 8.50
CA ALA A 11 10.49 3.21 7.92
C ALA A 11 10.18 3.10 6.40
N ILE A 12 8.96 3.44 5.99
CA ILE A 12 8.56 3.49 4.58
C ILE A 12 9.33 4.59 3.85
N GLY A 13 9.36 5.81 4.40
CA GLY A 13 10.00 6.96 3.79
C GLY A 13 11.52 6.84 3.67
N SER A 14 12.16 6.11 4.58
CA SER A 14 13.60 5.82 4.54
C SER A 14 13.95 4.50 3.85
N ASP A 15 12.96 3.79 3.30
CA ASP A 15 13.14 2.45 2.70
C ASP A 15 13.79 1.42 3.66
N ASP A 16 13.57 1.59 4.98
CA ASP A 16 14.13 0.74 6.03
C ASP A 16 13.23 -0.48 6.23
N ILE A 17 13.46 -1.49 5.39
CA ILE A 17 12.68 -2.74 5.38
C ILE A 17 12.84 -3.53 6.67
N ASP A 18 14.02 -3.51 7.30
CA ASP A 18 14.24 -4.23 8.55
C ASP A 18 13.43 -3.60 9.69
N LYS A 19 13.41 -2.27 9.78
CA LYS A 19 12.55 -1.54 10.72
C LYS A 19 11.08 -1.79 10.41
N LEU A 20 10.67 -1.73 9.14
CA LEU A 20 9.29 -2.02 8.73
C LEU A 20 8.86 -3.44 9.13
N LEU A 21 9.64 -4.46 8.78
CA LEU A 21 9.37 -5.86 9.13
C LEU A 21 9.31 -6.07 10.63
N LYS A 22 10.23 -5.46 11.39
CA LYS A 22 10.22 -5.52 12.85
C LYS A 22 8.94 -4.91 13.41
N LEU A 23 8.55 -3.74 12.92
CA LEU A 23 7.32 -3.07 13.33
C LEU A 23 6.10 -3.93 13.00
N LEU A 24 6.01 -4.52 11.81
CA LEU A 24 4.91 -5.40 11.39
C LEU A 24 4.84 -6.69 12.25
N ARG A 25 5.98 -7.25 12.64
CA ARG A 25 6.05 -8.48 13.46
C ARG A 25 5.68 -8.27 14.93
N VAL A 26 6.10 -7.15 15.53
CA VAL A 26 5.86 -6.89 16.97
C VAL A 26 4.38 -6.61 17.25
N HIS A 27 3.64 -6.20 16.23
CA HIS A 27 2.21 -5.90 16.32
C HIS A 27 1.45 -6.68 15.23
N PRO A 28 1.34 -8.01 15.35
CA PRO A 28 0.62 -8.81 14.36
C PRO A 28 -0.88 -8.48 14.31
N GLU A 29 -1.41 -7.92 15.40
CA GLU A 29 -2.79 -7.42 15.53
C GLU A 29 -3.00 -6.02 14.91
N ARG A 30 -2.04 -5.50 14.13
CA ARG A 30 -2.20 -4.22 13.43
C ARG A 30 -3.54 -4.21 12.72
N SER A 31 -4.23 -3.09 12.81
CA SER A 31 -5.55 -3.01 12.20
C SER A 31 -5.40 -3.19 10.70
N TYR A 32 -6.39 -3.85 10.10
CA TYR A 32 -6.49 -3.95 8.65
C TYR A 32 -6.31 -2.55 8.02
N GLU A 33 -6.95 -1.53 8.59
CA GLU A 33 -6.87 -0.13 8.14
C GLU A 33 -5.43 0.44 8.18
N GLU A 34 -4.64 0.15 9.22
CA GLU A 34 -3.23 0.59 9.29
C GLU A 34 -2.35 -0.02 8.18
N LEU A 35 -2.56 -1.29 7.85
CA LEU A 35 -1.84 -1.97 6.77
C LEU A 35 -2.19 -1.37 5.40
N GLN A 36 -3.45 -1.01 5.20
CA GLN A 36 -3.94 -0.42 3.95
C GLN A 36 -3.42 1.01 3.76
N ASP A 37 -3.47 1.84 4.80
CA ASP A 37 -2.91 3.22 4.77
C ASP A 37 -1.38 3.19 4.59
N SER A 38 -0.70 2.18 5.15
CA SER A 38 0.73 1.98 4.92
C SER A 38 1.04 1.71 3.44
N LEU A 39 0.17 0.96 2.75
CA LEU A 39 0.32 0.70 1.31
C LEU A 39 0.11 1.97 0.48
N GLU A 40 -0.84 2.83 0.83
CA GLU A 40 -1.00 4.15 0.20
C GLU A 40 0.30 4.97 0.26
N THR A 41 0.89 5.05 1.45
CA THR A 41 2.16 5.76 1.68
C THR A 41 3.27 5.14 0.84
N ALA A 42 3.39 3.82 0.86
CA ALA A 42 4.39 3.08 0.08
C ALA A 42 4.24 3.31 -1.42
N ILE A 43 3.02 3.26 -1.95
CA ILE A 43 2.73 3.56 -3.36
C ILE A 43 3.17 4.99 -3.69
N SER A 44 2.88 5.97 -2.83
CA SER A 44 3.28 7.37 -3.05
C SER A 44 4.80 7.55 -3.10
N THR A 45 5.55 6.82 -2.25
CA THR A 45 7.03 6.85 -2.27
C THR A 45 7.61 6.09 -3.47
N GLY A 46 6.94 5.02 -3.91
CA GLY A 46 7.39 4.20 -5.02
C GLY A 46 8.32 3.06 -4.71
N SER A 47 8.63 2.82 -3.44
CA SER A 47 9.49 1.70 -3.09
C SER A 47 8.80 0.38 -3.40
N LEU A 48 9.23 -0.29 -4.46
CA LEU A 48 8.77 -1.62 -4.82
C LEU A 48 9.01 -2.62 -3.68
N GLN A 49 10.10 -2.48 -2.94
CA GLN A 49 10.42 -3.40 -1.84
C GLN A 49 9.48 -3.21 -0.65
N VAL A 50 9.14 -1.97 -0.30
CA VAL A 50 8.13 -1.67 0.73
C VAL A 50 6.76 -2.16 0.30
N ILE A 51 6.33 -1.84 -0.94
CA ILE A 51 5.05 -2.27 -1.49
C ILE A 51 4.94 -3.79 -1.42
N LYS A 52 6.02 -4.51 -1.75
CA LYS A 52 6.04 -5.98 -1.74
C LYS A 52 5.83 -6.49 -0.33
N THR A 53 6.58 -5.91 0.60
CA THR A 53 6.53 -6.28 2.01
C THR A 53 5.13 -6.12 2.57
N LEU A 54 4.44 -5.02 2.25
CA LEU A 54 3.07 -4.77 2.73
C LEU A 54 2.05 -5.71 2.10
N LEU A 55 2.16 -5.98 0.79
CA LEU A 55 1.30 -6.96 0.10
C LEU A 55 1.50 -8.38 0.65
N ASP A 56 2.74 -8.78 0.92
CA ASP A 56 3.07 -10.07 1.57
C ASP A 56 2.43 -10.20 2.97
N HIS A 57 2.14 -9.08 3.64
CA HIS A 57 1.46 -9.04 4.94
C HIS A 57 -0.06 -8.81 4.82
N GLY A 58 -0.62 -8.92 3.62
CA GLY A 58 -2.06 -8.87 3.39
C GLY A 58 -2.65 -7.48 3.18
N ALA A 59 -1.82 -6.45 2.96
CA ALA A 59 -2.33 -5.17 2.49
C ALA A 59 -2.96 -5.34 1.09
N THR A 60 -4.04 -4.60 0.84
CA THR A 60 -4.76 -4.57 -0.44
C THR A 60 -4.96 -3.11 -0.86
N LEU A 61 -5.46 -2.89 -2.07
CA LEU A 61 -5.79 -1.54 -2.50
C LEU A 61 -7.09 -1.06 -1.84
N THR A 62 -7.10 0.21 -1.47
CA THR A 62 -8.29 1.01 -1.16
C THR A 62 -8.53 2.04 -2.26
N ASN A 63 -9.68 2.72 -2.21
CA ASN A 63 -9.98 3.87 -3.07
C ASN A 63 -8.88 4.94 -3.03
N VAL A 64 -8.22 5.15 -1.88
CA VAL A 64 -7.20 6.17 -1.73
C VAL A 64 -5.89 5.72 -2.38
N SER A 65 -5.42 4.51 -2.07
CA SER A 65 -4.21 3.95 -2.71
C SER A 65 -4.39 3.74 -4.21
N TYR A 66 -5.61 3.46 -4.67
CA TYR A 66 -5.96 3.40 -6.08
C TYR A 66 -5.71 4.76 -6.76
N ASN A 67 -6.18 5.87 -6.19
CA ASN A 67 -5.91 7.20 -6.73
C ASN A 67 -4.40 7.53 -6.72
N ALA A 68 -3.67 7.13 -5.67
CA ALA A 68 -2.22 7.31 -5.57
C ALA A 68 -1.49 6.53 -6.69
N LEU A 69 -1.92 5.32 -7.01
CA LEU A 69 -1.37 4.48 -8.07
C LEU A 69 -1.40 5.19 -9.44
N PHE A 70 -2.54 5.80 -9.80
CA PHE A 70 -2.67 6.55 -11.06
C PHE A 70 -1.97 7.90 -11.03
N THR A 71 -1.83 8.53 -9.86
CA THR A 71 -1.04 9.75 -9.72
C THR A 71 0.43 9.47 -10.00
N ARG A 72 0.92 8.31 -9.56
CA ARG A 72 2.30 7.89 -9.77
C ARG A 72 2.56 7.37 -11.19
N ALA A 73 1.61 6.62 -11.75
CA ALA A 73 1.63 6.11 -13.12
C ALA A 73 2.90 5.28 -13.47
N GLU A 74 3.52 4.61 -12.49
CA GLU A 74 4.74 3.82 -12.72
C GLU A 74 4.46 2.35 -13.00
N PRO A 75 4.78 1.82 -14.21
CA PRO A 75 4.42 0.46 -14.60
C PRO A 75 4.91 -0.65 -13.67
N ALA A 76 6.06 -0.44 -13.01
CA ALA A 76 6.60 -1.43 -12.07
C ALA A 76 5.68 -1.63 -10.85
N VAL A 77 5.06 -0.57 -10.35
CA VAL A 77 4.10 -0.65 -9.23
C VAL A 77 2.84 -1.40 -9.67
N PHE A 78 2.31 -1.10 -10.86
CA PHE A 78 1.16 -1.83 -11.42
C PHE A 78 1.48 -3.31 -11.57
N LYS A 79 2.64 -3.64 -12.17
CA LYS A 79 3.07 -5.03 -12.37
C LYS A 79 3.10 -5.76 -11.03
N GLN A 80 3.65 -5.13 -10.02
CA GLN A 80 3.78 -5.75 -8.71
C GLN A 80 2.43 -6.01 -8.04
N LEU A 81 1.50 -5.07 -8.12
CA LEU A 81 0.13 -5.28 -7.62
C LEU A 81 -0.55 -6.45 -8.34
N ILE A 82 -0.40 -6.53 -9.67
CA ILE A 82 -0.93 -7.63 -10.50
C ILE A 82 -0.29 -8.97 -10.11
N ASP A 83 1.03 -9.00 -9.91
CA ASP A 83 1.75 -10.21 -9.46
C ASP A 83 1.25 -10.69 -8.08
N HIS A 84 0.73 -9.77 -7.26
CA HIS A 84 0.09 -10.04 -5.96
C HIS A 84 -1.43 -10.26 -6.04
N GLY A 85 -1.99 -10.44 -7.24
CA GLY A 85 -3.38 -10.85 -7.45
C GLY A 85 -4.38 -9.72 -7.58
N TRP A 86 -3.93 -8.46 -7.70
CA TRP A 86 -4.85 -7.37 -8.02
C TRP A 86 -5.39 -7.53 -9.45
N ASP A 87 -6.72 -7.52 -9.59
CA ASP A 87 -7.40 -7.48 -10.88
C ASP A 87 -7.50 -6.04 -11.39
N ILE A 88 -6.66 -5.72 -12.39
CA ILE A 88 -6.64 -4.41 -13.04
C ILE A 88 -7.96 -4.07 -13.77
N ASN A 89 -8.77 -5.07 -14.10
CA ASN A 89 -10.09 -4.87 -14.72
C ASN A 89 -11.23 -4.85 -13.68
N SER A 90 -10.91 -4.87 -12.39
CA SER A 90 -11.92 -4.78 -11.34
C SER A 90 -12.63 -3.43 -11.39
N THR A 91 -13.96 -3.47 -11.26
CA THR A 91 -14.80 -2.28 -11.15
C THR A 91 -14.95 -1.80 -9.70
N GLU A 92 -14.20 -2.37 -8.74
CA GLU A 92 -14.31 -2.06 -7.31
C GLU A 92 -14.11 -0.57 -6.99
N PHE A 93 -13.21 0.07 -7.74
CA PHE A 93 -12.85 1.48 -7.57
C PHE A 93 -13.50 2.40 -8.61
N GLU A 94 -14.34 1.86 -9.50
CA GLU A 94 -15.08 2.67 -10.45
C GLU A 94 -16.09 3.53 -9.71
N ARG A 95 -16.07 4.85 -9.96
CA ARG A 95 -17.17 5.70 -9.52
C ARG A 95 -18.40 5.34 -10.34
N PRO A 96 -19.57 5.15 -9.71
CA PRO A 96 -20.79 4.94 -10.46
C PRO A 96 -21.00 6.12 -11.43
N PRO A 97 -21.51 5.85 -12.65
CA PRO A 97 -21.77 6.89 -13.62
C PRO A 97 -22.65 7.98 -12.98
N ALA A 98 -22.28 9.24 -13.20
CA ALA A 98 -23.09 10.37 -12.75
C ALA A 98 -24.48 10.24 -13.37
N GLN A 99 -25.52 10.19 -12.51
CA GLN A 99 -26.92 10.22 -12.93
C GLN A 99 -27.33 11.61 -13.38
#